data_AF-A0A160FDF0-F1
#
_entry.id   AF-A0A160FDF0-F1
#
_cell.length_a   1.000
_cell.length_b   1.000
_cell.length_c   1.000
_cell.angle_alpha   90.00
_cell.angle_beta   90.00
_cell.angle_gamma   90.00
#
_symmetry.space_group_name_H-M   'P 1'
#
loop_
_entity.id
_entity.type
_entity.pdbx_description
1 polymer ?
#
loop_
_entity_poly.entity_id
_entity_poly.type
_entity_poly.pdbx_seq_one_letter_code
_entity_poly.pdbx_strand_id
1 'polypeptide(L)'
;MNILKDPNKMKFLSLVVALIGFILILNSPKLGSTSTSSWVRSIGGSVGSDEYLQMLKGYMDSYRMIGAILLFTGLFSFFNNKGNR
;
A
#
# COMPACT_ATOMS: atom_id res chain seq x y z
N MET A 1 -21.92 -12.80 13.32
CA MET A 1 -21.50 -11.76 14.29
C MET A 1 -21.25 -10.47 13.52
N ASN A 2 -22.03 -9.42 13.72
CA ASN A 2 -22.05 -8.24 12.84
C ASN A 2 -20.97 -7.24 13.27
N ILE A 3 -19.74 -7.42 12.78
CA ILE A 3 -18.53 -6.68 13.18
C ILE A 3 -18.69 -5.16 12.96
N LEU A 4 -19.58 -4.77 12.04
CA LEU A 4 -19.88 -3.38 11.68
C LEU A 4 -20.70 -2.60 12.72
N LYS A 5 -21.27 -3.26 13.75
CA LYS A 5 -22.06 -2.56 14.78
C LYS A 5 -21.24 -2.03 15.96
N ASP A 6 -20.03 -2.55 16.18
CA ASP A 6 -19.22 -2.20 17.35
C ASP A 6 -18.25 -1.03 17.01
N PRO A 7 -18.42 0.16 17.61
CA PRO A 7 -17.60 1.33 17.29
C PRO A 7 -16.11 1.13 17.62
N ASN A 8 -15.81 0.33 18.65
CA ASN A 8 -14.43 -0.02 19.00
C ASN A 8 -13.79 -0.96 17.97
N LYS A 9 -14.55 -1.90 17.39
CA LYS A 9 -14.04 -2.80 16.34
C LYS A 9 -13.85 -2.06 15.02
N MET A 10 -14.74 -1.13 14.70
CA MET A 10 -14.59 -0.24 13.54
C MET A 10 -13.29 0.58 13.62
N LYS A 11 -13.00 1.20 14.78
CA LYS A 11 -11.75 1.94 14.99
C LYS A 11 -10.52 1.05 14.87
N PHE A 12 -10.56 -0.15 15.43
CA PHE A 12 -9.47 -1.11 15.29
C PHE A 12 -9.24 -1.49 13.83
N LEU A 13 -10.30 -1.79 13.08
CA LEU A 13 -10.21 -2.10 11.65
C LEU A 13 -9.59 -0.94 10.85
N SER A 14 -10.03 0.29 11.09
CA SER A 14 -9.47 1.49 10.45
C SER A 14 -7.97 1.66 10.74
N LEU A 15 -7.56 1.36 11.98
CA LEU A 15 -6.16 1.43 12.39
C LEU A 15 -5.31 0.32 11.73
N VAL A 16 -5.86 -0.89 11.56
CA VAL A 16 -5.21 -1.97 10.80
C VAL A 16 -5.04 -1.59 9.33
N VAL A 17 -6.07 -1.02 8.70
CA VAL A 17 -6.00 -0.54 7.30
C VAL A 17 -4.92 0.54 7.14
N ALA A 18 -4.86 1.48 8.10
CA ALA A 18 -3.83 2.52 8.11
C ALA A 18 -2.42 1.93 8.22
N LEU A 19 -2.21 0.98 9.14
CA LEU A 19 -0.93 0.27 9.32
C LEU A 19 -0.51 -0.48 8.06
N ILE A 20 -1.43 -1.18 7.40
CA ILE A 20 -1.15 -1.88 6.14
C ILE A 20 -0.67 -0.88 5.09
N GLY A 21 -1.38 0.24 4.92
CA GLY A 21 -1.00 1.30 3.99
C GLY A 21 0.39 1.86 4.28
N PHE A 22 0.70 2.12 5.55
CA PHE A 22 2.01 2.60 5.98
C PHE A 22 3.15 1.60 5.67
N ILE A 23 2.93 0.31 6.00
CA ILE A 23 3.89 -0.76 5.71
C ILE A 23 4.15 -0.88 4.21
N LEU A 24 3.12 -0.72 3.38
CA LEU A 24 3.20 -0.77 1.92
C LEU A 24 4.08 0.35 1.36
N ILE A 25 3.95 1.57 1.90
CA ILE A 25 4.78 2.72 1.52
C ILE A 25 6.25 2.47 1.90
N LEU A 26 6.52 2.01 3.13
CA LEU A 26 7.88 1.77 3.59
C LEU A 26 8.58 0.63 2.83
N ASN A 27 7.84 -0.42 2.48
CA ASN A 27 8.37 -1.57 1.74
C ASN A 27 8.31 -1.37 0.21
N SER A 28 7.83 -0.23 -0.29
CA SER A 28 7.69 0.02 -1.72
C SER A 28 8.99 -0.16 -2.52
N PRO A 29 10.20 0.19 -2.02
CA PRO A 29 11.45 -0.06 -2.75
C PRO A 29 11.73 -1.56 -2.91
N LYS A 30 11.52 -2.34 -1.84
CA LYS A 30 11.75 -3.79 -1.84
C LYS A 30 10.74 -4.52 -2.72
N LEU A 31 9.46 -4.17 -2.59
CA LEU A 31 8.39 -4.72 -3.42
C LEU A 31 8.58 -4.33 -4.89
N GLY A 32 8.91 -3.08 -5.16
CA GLY A 32 9.25 -2.58 -6.49
C GLY A 32 10.39 -3.37 -7.12
N SER A 33 11.52 -3.53 -6.42
CA SER A 33 12.67 -4.30 -6.92
C SER A 33 12.33 -5.76 -7.21
N THR A 34 11.48 -6.38 -6.39
CA THR A 34 11.05 -7.77 -6.57
C THR A 34 10.16 -7.88 -7.82
N SER A 35 9.19 -6.98 -7.97
CA SER A 35 8.30 -6.93 -9.14
C SER A 35 9.06 -6.64 -10.43
N THR A 36 9.99 -5.69 -10.42
CA THR A 36 10.86 -5.42 -11.58
C THR A 36 11.71 -6.64 -11.91
N SER A 37 12.34 -7.28 -10.94
CA SER A 37 13.16 -8.48 -11.19
C SER A 37 12.34 -9.64 -11.78
N SER A 38 11.09 -9.80 -11.32
CA SER A 38 10.17 -10.80 -11.87
C SER A 38 9.76 -10.46 -13.30
N TRP A 39 9.48 -9.18 -13.57
CA TRP A 39 9.20 -8.70 -14.91
C TRP A 39 10.39 -8.92 -15.85
N VAL A 40 11.62 -8.59 -15.44
CA VAL A 40 12.84 -8.84 -16.23
C VAL A 40 12.98 -10.32 -16.58
N ARG A 41 12.76 -11.22 -15.62
CA ARG A 41 12.78 -12.67 -15.87
C ARG A 41 11.71 -13.10 -16.88
N SER A 42 10.54 -12.45 -16.86
CA SER A 42 9.44 -12.79 -17.77
C SER A 42 9.68 -12.38 -19.23
N ILE A 43 10.54 -11.38 -19.47
CA ILE A 43 10.81 -10.83 -20.81
C ILE A 43 12.15 -11.29 -21.43
N GLY A 44 12.82 -12.28 -20.82
CA GLY A 44 14.07 -12.85 -21.36
C GLY A 44 15.32 -12.60 -20.51
N GLY A 45 15.18 -11.99 -19.32
CA GLY A 45 16.23 -11.94 -18.30
C GLY A 45 17.26 -10.82 -18.45
N SER A 46 17.16 -9.99 -19.49
CA SER A 46 18.06 -8.86 -19.72
C SER A 46 17.28 -7.66 -20.24
N VAL A 47 17.53 -6.49 -19.67
CA VAL A 47 17.00 -5.19 -20.09
C VAL A 47 18.05 -4.11 -19.88
N GLY A 48 17.94 -3.01 -20.63
CA GLY A 48 18.78 -1.84 -20.42
C GLY A 48 18.57 -1.24 -19.02
N SER A 49 19.59 -0.56 -18.50
CA SER A 49 19.53 0.08 -17.17
C SER A 49 18.41 1.12 -17.08
N ASP A 50 18.17 1.88 -18.16
CA ASP A 50 17.14 2.92 -18.20
C ASP A 50 15.73 2.33 -18.12
N GLU A 51 15.45 1.27 -18.89
CA GLU A 51 14.18 0.54 -18.86
C GLU A 51 13.94 -0.10 -17.49
N TYR A 52 14.97 -0.70 -16.90
CA TYR A 52 14.91 -1.27 -15.56
C TYR A 52 14.53 -0.21 -14.52
N LEU A 53 15.19 0.95 -14.55
CA LEU A 53 14.94 2.04 -13.60
C LEU A 53 13.55 2.66 -13.78
N GLN A 54 13.10 2.82 -15.03
CA GLN A 54 11.75 3.30 -15.32
C GLN A 54 10.71 2.35 -14.73
N MET A 55 10.88 1.04 -14.94
CA MET A 55 9.92 0.05 -14.46
C MET A 55 9.96 -0.13 -12.94
N LEU A 56 11.15 -0.08 -12.34
CA LEU A 56 11.32 0.00 -10.89
C LEU A 56 10.58 1.18 -10.29
N LYS A 57 10.76 2.37 -10.86
CA LYS A 57 10.06 3.57 -10.40
C LYS A 57 8.54 3.41 -10.54
N GLY A 58 8.06 2.86 -11.65
CA GLY A 58 6.64 2.58 -11.88
C GLY A 58 6.04 1.66 -10.81
N TYR A 59 6.70 0.55 -10.48
CA TYR A 59 6.24 -0.34 -9.41
C TYR A 59 6.32 0.32 -8.03
N MET A 60 7.41 1.01 -7.72
CA MET A 60 7.57 1.73 -6.45
C MET A 60 6.47 2.78 -6.24
N ASP A 61 6.16 3.56 -7.28
CA ASP A 61 5.13 4.59 -7.24
C ASP A 61 3.73 3.97 -7.12
N SER A 62 3.48 2.84 -7.78
CA SER A 62 2.22 2.09 -7.64
C SER A 62 1.98 1.61 -6.21
N TYR A 63 3.00 0.99 -5.58
CA TYR A 63 2.92 0.56 -4.19
C TYR A 63 2.76 1.74 -3.23
N ARG A 64 3.45 2.87 -3.49
CA ARG A 64 3.26 4.11 -2.70
C ARG A 64 1.84 4.65 -2.84
N MET A 65 1.27 4.66 -4.04
CA MET A 65 -0.07 5.18 -4.27
C MET A 65 -1.14 4.33 -3.57
N ILE A 66 -1.07 3.00 -3.72
CA ILE A 66 -1.97 2.07 -3.01
C ILE A 66 -1.81 2.24 -1.49
N GLY A 67 -0.57 2.26 -1.01
CA GLY A 67 -0.27 2.45 0.40
C GLY A 67 -0.80 3.79 0.94
N ALA A 68 -0.68 4.87 0.17
CA ALA A 68 -1.17 6.19 0.53
C ALA A 68 -2.71 6.22 0.60
N ILE A 69 -3.41 5.59 -0.36
CA ILE A 69 -4.88 5.49 -0.35
C ILE A 69 -5.35 4.72 0.90
N LEU A 70 -4.71 3.58 1.21
CA LEU A 70 -5.05 2.78 2.39
C LEU A 70 -4.76 3.54 3.69
N LEU A 71 -3.59 4.19 3.78
CA LEU A 71 -3.21 4.99 4.93
C LEU A 71 -4.18 6.15 5.16
N PHE A 72 -4.48 6.91 4.10
CA PHE A 72 -5.41 8.02 4.16
C PHE A 72 -6.81 7.56 4.55
N THR A 73 -7.34 6.52 3.90
CA THR A 73 -8.70 6.01 4.19
C THR A 73 -8.80 5.47 5.62
N GLY A 74 -7.78 4.74 6.08
CA GLY A 74 -7.73 4.21 7.45
C GLY A 74 -7.66 5.31 8.51
N LEU A 75 -6.77 6.29 8.34
CA LEU A 75 -6.66 7.43 9.25
C LEU A 75 -7.92 8.30 9.23
N PHE A 76 -8.44 8.61 8.04
CA PHE A 76 -9.66 9.39 7.89
C PHE A 76 -10.83 8.73 8.62
N SER A 77 -11.04 7.43 8.43
CA SER A 77 -12.07 6.66 9.13
C SER A 77 -11.86 6.64 10.65
N PHE A 78 -10.61 6.51 11.11
CA PHE A 78 -10.28 6.52 12.54
C PHE A 78 -10.61 7.88 13.21
N PHE A 79 -10.29 9.00 12.55
CA PHE A 79 -10.54 10.34 13.07
C PHE A 79 -11.99 10.79 12.92
N ASN A 80 -12.65 10.46 11.79
CA ASN A 80 -14.02 10.90 11.52
C ASN A 80 -15.05 10.17 12.41
N ASN A 81 -14.71 9.00 12.95
CA ASN A 81 -15.53 8.27 13.93
C ASN A 81 -15.54 8.90 15.34
N LYS A 82 -15.05 10.13 15.50
CA LYS A 82 -15.25 10.97 16.71
C LYS A 82 -16.44 11.94 16.58
N GLY A 83 -16.98 12.16 15.38
CA GLY A 83 -18.04 13.17 15.13
C GLY A 83 -19.48 12.75 15.48
N ASN A 84 -19.72 11.50 15.85
CA ASN A 84 -21.06 11.00 16.23
C ASN A 84 -21.24 10.86 17.75
N ARG A 85 -20.82 11.88 18.52
CA ARG A 85 -21.15 12.00 19.94
C ARG A 85 -21.88 13.30 20.20
#